data_AF-A0A957U153-F1
#
_entry.id   AF-A0A957U153-F1
#
_cell.length_a   1.000
_cell.length_b   1.000
_cell.length_c   1.000
_cell.angle_alpha   90.00
_cell.angle_beta   90.00
_cell.angle_gamma   90.00
#
_symmetry.space_group_name_H-M   'P 1'
#
loop_
_entity.id
_entity.type
_entity.pdbx_description
1 polymer ?
#
loop_
_entity_poly.entity_id
_entity_poly.type
_entity_poly.pdbx_seq_one_letter_code
_entity_poly.pdbx_strand_id
1 'polypeptide(L)'
;GTYLKALAAQDNGVPFYVALPSSTFDWTMRDGVAEIPIEERDATEVRFIDGAHDGGVASVRLTPETSPAANFAFDVTPARLVTGLITERGICAASEAGVLGLYPEQRR
;
A
#
# COMPACT_ATOMS: atom_id res chain seq x y z
N GLY A 1 -2.59 0.73 -5.45
CA GLY A 1 -3.12 2.11 -5.55
C GLY A 1 -2.27 3.18 -4.87
N THR A 2 -1.58 2.88 -3.77
CA THR A 2 -0.89 3.85 -2.92
C THR A 2 0.29 4.51 -3.64
N TYR A 3 1.07 3.72 -4.40
CA TYR A 3 2.19 4.22 -5.19
C TYR A 3 1.77 5.34 -6.16
N LEU A 4 0.64 5.16 -6.85
CA LEU A 4 0.11 6.17 -7.77
C LEU A 4 -0.27 7.48 -7.06
N LYS A 5 -0.75 7.41 -5.82
CA LYS A 5 -1.05 8.61 -5.03
C LYS A 5 0.22 9.32 -4.58
N ALA A 6 1.25 8.55 -4.22
CA ALA A 6 2.54 9.11 -3.85
C ALA A 6 3.24 9.80 -5.04
N LEU A 7 3.15 9.22 -6.25
CA LEU A 7 3.61 9.86 -7.48
C LEU A 7 2.89 11.19 -7.76
N ALA A 8 1.55 11.18 -7.69
CA ALA A 8 0.76 12.39 -7.90
C ALA A 8 1.06 13.47 -6.85
N ALA A 9 1.25 13.08 -5.59
CA ALA A 9 1.63 13.99 -4.51
C ALA A 9 2.99 14.63 -4.78
N GLN A 10 4.01 13.84 -5.16
CA GLN A 10 5.33 14.35 -5.53
C GLN A 10 5.26 15.33 -6.71
N ASP A 11 4.54 14.97 -7.77
CA ASP A 11 4.39 15.81 -8.96
C ASP A 11 3.72 17.17 -8.65
N ASN A 12 2.83 17.20 -7.67
CA ASN A 12 2.09 18.41 -7.28
C ASN A 12 2.69 19.12 -6.05
N GLY A 13 3.86 18.70 -5.57
CA GLY A 13 4.49 19.30 -4.38
C GLY A 13 3.68 19.15 -3.09
N VAL A 14 2.83 18.13 -3.00
CA VAL A 14 2.00 17.83 -1.82
C VAL A 14 2.74 16.81 -0.94
N PRO A 15 2.84 17.02 0.39
CA PRO A 15 3.48 16.06 1.27
C PRO A 15 2.66 14.76 1.38
N PHE A 16 3.34 13.63 1.31
CA PHE A 16 2.75 12.29 1.38
C PHE A 16 3.22 11.57 2.64
N TYR A 17 2.32 11.33 3.59
CA TYR A 17 2.64 10.65 4.86
C TYR A 17 2.07 9.23 4.88
N VAL A 18 2.78 8.32 5.52
CA VAL A 18 2.27 6.98 5.85
C VAL A 18 2.10 6.88 7.36
N ALA A 19 0.90 6.53 7.82
CA ALA A 19 0.63 6.26 9.23
C ALA A 19 0.59 4.75 9.48
N LEU A 20 1.43 4.27 10.39
CA LEU A 20 1.56 2.85 10.72
C LEU A 20 2.01 2.65 12.17
N PRO A 21 1.52 1.62 12.87
CA PRO A 21 2.08 1.23 14.16
C PRO A 21 3.43 0.53 13.98
N SER A 22 4.25 0.50 15.04
CA SER A 22 5.54 -0.22 15.01
C SER A 22 5.45 -1.70 14.66
N SER A 23 4.33 -2.36 14.95
CA SER A 23 4.10 -3.77 14.61
C SER A 23 4.00 -4.03 13.11
N THR A 24 3.83 -2.99 12.28
CA THR A 24 3.81 -3.10 10.83
C THR A 24 5.22 -3.06 10.21
N PHE A 25 6.25 -2.64 10.95
CA PHE A 25 7.61 -2.74 10.45
C PHE A 25 8.09 -4.20 10.43
N ASP A 26 8.60 -4.62 9.27
CA ASP A 26 9.49 -5.78 9.19
C ASP A 26 10.92 -5.31 9.42
N TRP A 27 11.47 -5.63 10.60
CA TRP A 27 12.81 -5.24 11.02
C TRP A 27 13.95 -6.03 10.35
N THR A 28 13.62 -7.02 9.52
CA THR A 28 14.59 -7.87 8.83
C THR A 28 14.74 -7.52 7.35
N MET A 29 13.74 -6.89 6.77
CA MET A 29 13.67 -6.54 5.36
C MET A 29 14.54 -5.33 5.01
N ARG A 30 15.19 -5.35 3.84
CA ARG A 30 16.13 -4.29 3.40
C ARG A 30 15.70 -3.57 2.12
N ASP A 31 14.96 -4.24 1.25
CA ASP A 31 14.42 -3.72 -0.01
C ASP A 31 12.96 -4.14 -0.18
N GLY A 32 12.05 -3.21 0.08
CA GLY A 32 10.62 -3.49 -0.05
C GLY A 32 10.15 -3.80 -1.48
N VAL A 33 10.85 -3.32 -2.52
CA VAL A 33 10.44 -3.56 -3.92
C VAL A 33 10.82 -4.97 -4.35
N ALA A 34 11.97 -5.46 -3.89
CA ALA A 34 12.45 -6.81 -4.21
C ALA A 34 11.91 -7.89 -3.27
N GLU A 35 11.68 -7.56 -1.99
CA GLU A 35 11.42 -8.56 -0.94
C GLU A 35 9.95 -8.70 -0.52
N ILE A 36 9.10 -7.66 -0.67
CA ILE A 36 7.70 -7.76 -0.23
C ILE A 36 6.91 -8.63 -1.21
N PRO A 37 6.38 -9.80 -0.78
CA PRO A 37 5.48 -10.56 -1.62
C PRO A 37 4.16 -9.80 -1.80
N ILE A 38 3.74 -9.62 -3.05
CA ILE A 38 2.48 -8.96 -3.37
C ILE A 38 1.42 -10.03 -3.58
N GLU A 39 0.39 -10.01 -2.73
CA GLU A 39 -0.78 -10.87 -2.87
C GLU A 39 -1.50 -10.58 -4.19
N GLU A 40 -1.65 -11.62 -5.01
CA GLU A 40 -2.56 -11.62 -6.16
C GLU A 40 -3.85 -12.34 -5.77
N ARG A 41 -4.96 -11.61 -5.81
CA ARG A 41 -6.29 -12.07 -5.43
C ARG A 41 -7.04 -12.62 -6.64
N ASP A 42 -8.18 -13.24 -6.38
CA ASP A 42 -9.00 -13.81 -7.45
C ASP A 42 -9.43 -12.72 -8.46
N ALA A 43 -9.30 -13.04 -9.75
CA ALA A 43 -9.66 -12.15 -10.85
C ALA A 43 -11.16 -11.78 -10.85
N THR A 44 -12.01 -12.58 -10.23
CA THR A 44 -13.46 -12.33 -10.12
C THR A 44 -13.77 -11.02 -9.40
N GLU A 45 -12.96 -10.59 -8.43
CA GLU A 45 -13.14 -9.32 -7.70
C GLU A 45 -12.99 -8.08 -8.59
N VAL A 46 -12.27 -8.20 -9.71
CA VAL A 46 -12.14 -7.14 -10.73
C VAL A 46 -13.23 -7.29 -11.80
N ARG A 47 -13.59 -8.53 -12.13
CA ARG A 47 -14.50 -8.84 -13.24
C ARG A 47 -15.97 -8.70 -12.88
N PHE A 48 -16.32 -8.81 -11.61
CA PHE A 48 -17.67 -8.74 -11.09
C PHE A 48 -17.76 -7.68 -9.98
N ILE A 49 -18.93 -7.07 -9.86
CA ILE A 49 -19.27 -6.18 -8.75
C ILE A 49 -20.61 -6.58 -8.16
N ASP A 50 -20.67 -6.65 -6.84
CA ASP A 50 -21.91 -6.86 -6.10
C ASP A 50 -22.53 -5.50 -5.77
N GLY A 51 -23.81 -5.34 -6.08
CA GLY A 51 -24.52 -4.08 -5.87
C GLY A 51 -25.99 -4.28 -5.54
N ALA A 52 -26.61 -3.25 -4.97
CA ALA A 52 -28.05 -3.27 -4.69
C ALA A 52 -28.86 -3.18 -5.99
N HIS A 53 -29.78 -4.12 -6.19
CA HIS A 53 -30.66 -4.18 -7.36
C HIS A 53 -32.00 -4.85 -6.99
N ASP A 54 -33.12 -4.23 -7.36
CA ASP A 54 -34.49 -4.73 -7.14
C ASP A 54 -34.78 -5.28 -5.73
N GLY A 55 -34.29 -4.57 -4.70
CA GLY A 55 -34.51 -4.92 -3.30
C GLY A 55 -33.60 -6.02 -2.75
N GLY A 56 -32.61 -6.49 -3.53
CA GLY A 56 -31.59 -7.44 -3.11
C GLY A 56 -30.17 -7.01 -3.50
N VAL A 57 -29.20 -7.91 -3.28
CA VAL A 57 -27.83 -7.76 -3.81
C VAL A 57 -27.71 -8.66 -5.05
N ALA A 58 -27.24 -8.09 -6.16
CA ALA A 58 -26.97 -8.79 -7.39
C ALA A 58 -25.49 -8.65 -7.77
N SER A 59 -24.91 -9.73 -8.30
CA SER A 59 -23.56 -9.72 -8.85
C SER A 59 -23.61 -9.47 -10.36
N VAL A 60 -22.86 -8.49 -10.84
CA VAL A 60 -22.85 -8.07 -12.25
C VAL A 60 -21.45 -8.18 -12.81
N ARG A 61 -21.31 -8.87 -13.95
CA ARG A 61 -20.04 -8.93 -14.70
C ARG A 61 -19.80 -7.59 -15.40
N LEU A 62 -18.69 -6.92 -15.10
CA LEU A 62 -18.29 -5.62 -15.66
C LEU A 62 -17.44 -5.75 -16.94
N THR A 63 -16.85 -6.93 -17.16
CA THR A 63 -15.88 -7.18 -18.22
C THR A 63 -16.40 -8.20 -19.23
N PRO A 64 -15.85 -8.26 -20.47
CA PRO A 64 -16.13 -9.36 -21.39
C PRO A 64 -15.85 -10.73 -20.78
N GLU A 65 -16.58 -11.76 -21.22
CA GLU A 65 -16.44 -13.13 -20.70
C GLU A 65 -15.02 -13.71 -20.83
N THR A 66 -14.32 -13.35 -21.89
CA THR A 66 -12.98 -13.87 -22.19
C THR A 66 -11.85 -12.95 -21.73
N SER A 67 -12.16 -11.81 -21.08
CA SER A 67 -11.14 -10.88 -20.63
C SER A 67 -10.40 -11.44 -19.41
N PRO A 68 -9.06 -11.54 -19.44
CA PRO A 68 -8.29 -11.79 -18.23
C PRO A 68 -8.35 -10.56 -17.32
N ALA A 69 -8.04 -10.75 -16.04
CA ALA A 69 -7.81 -9.67 -15.08
C ALA A 69 -6.62 -10.02 -14.18
N ALA A 70 -5.82 -9.01 -13.85
CA ALA A 70 -4.81 -9.08 -12.81
C ALA A 70 -5.33 -8.32 -11.58
N ASN A 71 -5.14 -8.87 -10.39
CA ASN A 71 -5.69 -8.30 -9.16
C ASN A 71 -4.65 -8.31 -8.03
N PHE A 72 -3.62 -7.48 -8.18
CA PHE A 72 -2.65 -7.25 -7.12
C PHE A 72 -3.28 -6.41 -6.01
N ALA A 73 -3.38 -6.99 -4.80
CA ALA A 73 -4.01 -6.34 -3.66
C ALA A 73 -3.22 -5.14 -3.15
N PHE A 74 -1.90 -5.14 -3.37
CA PHE A 74 -0.97 -4.13 -2.86
C PHE A 74 -0.02 -3.63 -3.95
N ASP A 75 0.58 -2.47 -3.69
CA ASP A 75 1.77 -1.98 -4.39
C ASP A 75 2.81 -1.52 -3.38
N VAL A 76 4.05 -1.36 -3.84
CA VAL A 76 5.14 -0.84 -3.00
C VAL A 76 5.36 0.63 -3.34
N THR A 77 5.33 1.49 -2.33
CA THR A 77 5.67 2.91 -2.47
C THR A 77 7.13 3.11 -2.03
N PRO A 78 8.06 3.46 -2.94
CA PRO A 78 9.45 3.72 -2.57
C PRO A 78 9.58 4.85 -1.55
N ALA A 79 10.48 4.69 -0.57
CA ALA A 79 10.71 5.63 0.51
C ALA A 79 10.96 7.08 0.05
N ARG A 80 11.61 7.27 -1.12
CA ARG A 80 11.84 8.59 -1.73
C ARG A 80 10.56 9.38 -2.07
N LEU A 81 9.40 8.73 -2.10
CA LEU A 81 8.08 9.37 -2.32
C LEU A 81 7.35 9.70 -1.02
N VAL A 82 7.87 9.24 0.12
CA VAL A 82 7.21 9.39 1.42
C VAL A 82 7.88 10.54 2.18
N THR A 83 7.12 11.57 2.49
CA THR A 83 7.56 12.74 3.27
C THR A 83 7.91 12.35 4.70
N GLY A 84 7.14 11.45 5.32
CA GLY A 84 7.43 10.94 6.65
C GLY A 84 6.53 9.79 7.06
N LEU A 85 6.99 9.07 8.09
CA LEU A 85 6.28 7.98 8.74
C LEU A 85 5.73 8.47 10.07
N ILE A 86 4.44 8.26 10.30
CA ILE A 86 3.75 8.61 11.54
C ILE A 86 3.49 7.31 12.31
N THR A 87 3.99 7.23 13.53
CA THR A 87 3.84 6.07 14.41
C THR A 87 3.36 6.49 15.79
N GLU A 88 3.14 5.52 16.69
CA GLU A 88 2.82 5.80 18.09
C GLU A 88 3.95 6.55 18.85
N ARG A 89 5.16 6.62 18.29
CA ARG A 89 6.31 7.34 18.86
C ARG A 89 6.57 8.72 18.23
N GLY A 90 5.72 9.14 17.30
CA GLY A 90 5.84 10.44 16.63
C GLY A 90 6.10 10.31 15.13
N ILE A 91 6.78 11.30 14.56
CA ILE A 91 7.01 11.40 13.11
C ILE A 91 8.50 11.32 12.83
N CYS A 92 8.91 10.50 11.86
CA CYS A 92 10.28 10.43 11.37
C CYS A 92 10.35 10.43 9.84
N ALA A 93 11.55 10.67 9.30
CA ALA A 93 11.80 10.48 7.87
C ALA A 93 11.62 9.00 7.49
N ALA A 94 11.15 8.74 6.27
CA ALA A 94 11.06 7.39 5.71
C ALA A 94 12.46 6.86 5.33
N SER A 95 13.29 6.61 6.34
CA SER A 95 14.64 6.09 6.19
C SER A 95 15.01 5.23 7.40
N GLU A 96 15.96 4.31 7.25
CA GLU A 96 16.44 3.47 8.36
C GLU A 96 16.93 4.33 9.53
N ALA A 97 17.70 5.37 9.27
CA ALA A 97 18.17 6.30 10.30
C ALA A 97 17.00 7.03 11.01
N GLY A 98 15.96 7.41 10.27
CA GLY A 98 14.76 8.03 10.83
C GLY A 98 14.00 7.07 11.76
N VAL A 99 13.78 5.85 11.29
CA VAL A 99 13.08 4.80 12.06
C VAL A 99 13.89 4.42 13.30
N LEU A 100 15.20 4.15 13.18
CA LEU A 100 16.07 3.82 14.31
C LEU A 100 16.33 5.01 15.26
N GLY A 101 15.90 6.21 14.89
CA GLY A 101 15.82 7.37 15.78
C GLY A 101 14.65 7.25 16.77
N LEU A 102 13.50 6.74 16.32
CA LEU A 102 12.31 6.48 17.16
C LEU A 102 12.36 5.12 17.87
N TYR A 103 13.04 4.13 17.27
CA TYR A 103 13.14 2.75 17.75
C TYR A 103 14.61 2.31 17.95
N PRO A 104 15.37 2.96 18.84
CA PRO A 104 16.80 2.65 19.03
C PRO A 104 17.07 1.21 19.50
N GLU A 105 16.11 0.57 20.16
CA GLU A 105 16.19 -0.82 20.60
C GLU A 105 16.26 -1.84 19.45
N GLN A 106 15.92 -1.43 18.22
CA GLN A 106 16.00 -2.27 17.02
C GLN A 106 17.34 -2.15 16.29
N ARG A 107 18.29 -1.34 16.79
CA ARG A 107 19.67 -1.32 16.29
C ARG A 107 20.33 -2.65 16.63
N ARG A 108 20.48 -3.50 15.61
CA ARG A 108 21.32 -4.71 15.67
C ARG A 108 22.74 -4.38 15.27
#